data_AF-A0A6P8PRM1-F1
#
_entry.id   AF-A0A6P8PRM1-F1
#
_cell.length_a   1.000
_cell.length_b   1.000
_cell.length_c   1.000
_cell.angle_alpha   90.00
_cell.angle_beta   90.00
_cell.angle_gamma   90.00
#
_symmetry.space_group_name_H-M   'P 1'
#
loop_
_entity.id
_entity.type
_entity.pdbx_description
1 polymer ?
#
loop_
_entity_poly.entity_id
_entity_poly.type
_entity_poly.pdbx_seq_one_letter_code
_entity_poly.pdbx_strand_id
1 'polypeptide(L)'
;MRALFIFALLAILAVVTFCSDSHESYESFERYKPFVNKRKANNFIGLQQKKARTYERIREQNKSPKERQREICEDHDLCELYAMRHGFQKAYKRYFGQVRGRGK
;
A
#
# COMPACT_ATOMS: atom_id res chain seq x y z
N MET A 1 -7.13 -29.26 44.99
CA MET A 1 -6.07 -29.95 44.23
C MET A 1 -6.53 -30.45 42.85
N ARG A 2 -7.57 -31.27 42.74
CA ARG A 2 -8.05 -31.82 41.45
C ARG A 2 -8.42 -30.75 40.40
N ALA A 3 -9.09 -29.68 40.81
CA ALA A 3 -9.43 -28.58 39.90
C ALA A 3 -8.20 -27.87 39.31
N LEU A 4 -7.13 -27.71 40.10
CA LEU A 4 -5.89 -27.09 39.64
C LEU A 4 -5.19 -27.93 38.56
N PHE A 5 -5.22 -29.26 38.70
CA PHE A 5 -4.71 -30.17 37.68
C PHE A 5 -5.52 -30.09 36.38
N ILE A 6 -6.84 -29.95 36.47
CA ILE A 6 -7.72 -29.80 35.30
C ILE A 6 -7.41 -28.49 34.57
N PHE A 7 -7.29 -27.37 35.30
CA PHE A 7 -6.95 -26.08 34.69
C PHE A 7 -5.54 -26.08 34.07
N ALA A 8 -4.56 -26.72 34.72
CA ALA A 8 -3.21 -26.85 34.17
C ALA A 8 -3.20 -27.66 32.86
N LEU A 9 -3.95 -28.77 32.80
CA LEU A 9 -4.07 -29.57 31.57
C LEU A 9 -4.74 -28.80 30.43
N LEU A 10 -5.81 -28.05 30.73
CA LEU A 10 -6.49 -27.22 29.73
C LEU A 10 -5.58 -26.09 29.20
N ALA A 11 -4.77 -25.48 30.06
CA ALA A 11 -3.81 -24.46 29.66
C ALA A 11 -2.73 -25.02 28.74
N ILE A 12 -2.19 -26.21 29.04
CA ILE A 12 -1.21 -26.88 28.18
C ILE A 12 -1.80 -27.22 26.81
N LEU A 13 -3.03 -27.77 26.79
CA LEU A 13 -3.74 -28.09 25.55
C LEU A 13 -3.96 -26.85 24.68
N ALA A 14 -4.38 -25.74 25.27
CA ALA A 14 -4.55 -24.47 24.55
C ALA A 14 -3.25 -23.97 23.93
N VAL A 15 -2.13 -24.00 24.68
CA VAL A 15 -0.82 -23.58 24.17
C VAL A 15 -0.38 -24.43 22.98
N VAL A 16 -0.55 -25.76 23.04
CA VAL A 16 -0.18 -26.66 21.94
C VAL A 16 -1.01 -26.38 20.68
N THR A 17 -2.32 -26.12 20.82
CA THR A 17 -3.19 -25.81 19.67
C THR A 17 -2.84 -24.46 19.04
N PHE A 18 -2.56 -23.42 19.84
CA PHE A 18 -2.20 -22.10 19.31
C PHE A 18 -0.78 -22.07 18.69
N CYS A 19 0.17 -22.83 19.24
CA CYS A 19 1.51 -22.94 18.65
C CYS A 19 1.51 -23.72 17.34
N SER A 20 0.58 -24.66 17.14
CA SER A 20 0.47 -25.43 15.89
C SER A 20 0.00 -24.57 14.72
N ASP A 21 -0.91 -23.63 14.96
CA ASP A 21 -1.41 -22.69 13.95
C ASP A 21 -0.36 -21.65 13.51
N SER A 22 0.73 -21.52 14.28
CA SER A 22 1.88 -20.68 13.91
C SER A 22 2.79 -21.33 12.85
N HIS A 23 2.59 -22.61 12.54
CA HIS A 23 3.37 -23.32 11.52
C HIS A 23 3.11 -22.85 10.09
N GLU A 24 2.01 -22.12 9.85
CA GLU A 24 1.68 -21.45 8.58
C GLU A 24 2.77 -20.44 8.15
N SER A 25 3.68 -20.03 9.05
CA SER A 25 4.79 -19.11 8.73
C SER A 25 6.03 -19.79 8.12
N TYR A 26 6.09 -21.13 8.08
CA TYR A 26 7.22 -21.85 7.47
C TYR A 26 7.05 -22.09 5.95
N GLU A 27 5.94 -21.66 5.35
CA GLU A 27 5.68 -21.81 3.91
C GLU A 27 6.45 -20.80 3.02
N SER A 28 7.64 -20.38 3.44
CA SER A 28 8.58 -19.61 2.61
C SER A 28 9.65 -20.54 2.02
N PHE A 29 9.24 -21.48 1.16
CA PHE A 29 10.16 -22.27 0.32
C PHE A 29 11.10 -21.38 -0.54
N GLU A 30 10.86 -20.08 -0.60
CA GLU A 30 11.74 -19.09 -1.24
C GLU A 30 13.03 -18.79 -0.46
N ARG A 31 13.18 -19.24 0.79
CA ARG A 31 14.39 -18.97 1.62
C ARG A 31 15.69 -19.47 0.99
N TYR A 32 15.65 -20.57 0.26
CA TYR A 32 16.85 -21.16 -0.38
C TYR A 32 17.09 -20.68 -1.82
N LYS A 33 16.11 -20.04 -2.45
CA LYS A 33 16.19 -19.50 -3.82
C LYS A 33 15.35 -18.22 -3.94
N PRO A 34 15.79 -17.10 -3.34
CA PRO A 34 15.04 -15.84 -3.35
C PRO A 34 14.98 -15.20 -4.75
N PHE A 35 15.84 -15.64 -5.67
CA PHE A 35 15.92 -15.10 -7.01
C PHE A 35 15.31 -16.05 -8.04
N VAL A 36 14.23 -15.59 -8.68
CA VAL A 36 13.63 -16.25 -9.84
C VAL A 36 14.49 -16.01 -11.09
N ASN A 37 14.68 -17.05 -11.91
CA ASN A 37 15.35 -16.90 -13.21
C ASN A 37 14.63 -15.87 -14.08
N LYS A 38 15.38 -15.05 -14.85
CA LYS A 38 14.90 -14.05 -15.81
C LYS A 38 13.72 -14.53 -16.67
N ARG A 39 13.73 -15.78 -17.14
CA ARG A 39 12.61 -16.34 -17.92
C ARG A 39 11.32 -16.46 -17.09
N LYS A 40 11.41 -16.93 -15.84
CA LYS A 40 10.27 -17.08 -14.93
C LYS A 40 9.77 -15.72 -14.45
N ALA A 41 10.68 -14.78 -14.16
CA ALA A 41 10.36 -13.40 -13.83
C ALA A 41 9.61 -12.69 -14.97
N ASN A 42 10.10 -12.81 -16.21
CA ASN A 42 9.44 -12.21 -17.38
C ASN A 42 8.04 -12.77 -17.64
N ASN A 43 7.80 -14.05 -17.38
CA ASN A 43 6.47 -14.63 -17.54
C ASN A 43 5.48 -14.09 -16.50
N PHE A 44 5.92 -13.91 -15.25
CA PHE A 44 5.09 -13.35 -14.18
C PHE A 44 4.82 -11.85 -14.41
N ILE A 45 5.88 -11.07 -14.65
CA ILE A 45 5.80 -9.63 -14.85
C ILE A 45 5.10 -9.31 -16.18
N GLY A 46 5.40 -10.00 -17.28
CA GLY A 46 4.96 -9.59 -18.61
C GLY A 46 3.44 -9.55 -18.81
N LEU A 47 2.71 -10.55 -18.30
CA LEU A 47 1.25 -10.60 -18.42
C LEU A 47 0.55 -9.71 -17.40
N GLN A 48 1.01 -9.72 -16.13
CA GLN A 48 0.42 -8.89 -15.08
C GLN A 48 0.70 -7.40 -15.30
N GLN A 49 1.92 -7.05 -15.73
CA GLN A 49 2.32 -5.67 -15.97
C GLN A 49 1.56 -5.05 -17.16
N LYS A 50 1.21 -5.82 -18.20
CA LYS A 50 0.35 -5.32 -19.29
C LYS A 50 -1.04 -4.95 -18.78
N LYS A 51 -1.66 -5.81 -17.97
CA LYS A 51 -2.97 -5.52 -17.36
C LYS A 51 -2.90 -4.35 -16.40
N ALA A 52 -1.89 -4.30 -15.54
CA ALA A 52 -1.65 -3.20 -14.61
C ALA A 52 -1.43 -1.87 -15.34
N ARG A 53 -0.62 -1.84 -16.41
CA ARG A 53 -0.42 -0.63 -17.24
C ARG A 53 -1.71 -0.13 -17.87
N THR A 54 -2.57 -1.04 -18.35
CA THR A 54 -3.87 -0.66 -18.92
C THR A 54 -4.81 -0.12 -17.84
N TYR A 55 -4.83 -0.75 -16.66
CA TYR A 55 -5.62 -0.27 -15.53
C TYR A 55 -5.15 1.11 -15.04
N GLU A 56 -3.84 1.33 -14.90
CA GLU A 56 -3.28 2.63 -14.55
C GLU A 56 -3.62 3.68 -15.60
N ARG A 57 -3.53 3.38 -16.91
CA ARG A 57 -3.97 4.34 -17.95
C ARG A 57 -5.43 4.74 -17.82
N ILE A 58 -6.31 3.78 -17.53
CA ILE A 58 -7.75 4.04 -17.34
C ILE A 58 -7.95 4.88 -16.06
N ARG A 59 -7.22 4.58 -14.99
CA ARG A 59 -7.26 5.34 -13.73
C ARG A 59 -6.79 6.78 -13.93
N GLU A 60 -5.69 6.99 -14.65
CA GLU A 60 -5.16 8.31 -14.99
C GLU A 60 -6.16 9.14 -15.81
N GLN A 61 -6.84 8.51 -16.77
CA GLN A 61 -7.87 9.19 -17.58
C GLN A 61 -9.11 9.57 -16.75
N ASN A 62 -9.52 8.71 -15.81
CA ASN A 62 -10.70 8.92 -14.97
C ASN A 62 -10.43 9.68 -13.67
N LYS A 63 -9.23 10.24 -13.51
CA LYS A 63 -8.83 10.96 -12.31
C LYS A 63 -9.70 12.20 -12.09
N SER A 64 -10.19 12.37 -10.85
CA SER A 64 -11.05 13.51 -10.52
C SER A 64 -10.29 14.84 -10.65
N PRO A 65 -10.96 15.96 -10.96
CA PRO A 65 -10.30 17.26 -11.01
C PRO A 65 -9.58 17.62 -9.70
N LYS A 66 -10.15 17.23 -8.55
CA LYS A 66 -9.55 17.43 -7.23
C LYS A 66 -8.26 16.63 -7.06
N GLU A 67 -8.24 15.40 -7.54
CA GLU A 67 -7.07 14.52 -7.46
C GLU A 67 -5.96 14.98 -8.38
N ARG A 68 -6.29 15.42 -9.60
CA ARG A 68 -5.31 16.08 -10.48
C ARG A 68 -4.70 17.33 -9.85
N GLN A 69 -5.51 18.16 -9.19
CA GLN A 69 -4.99 19.32 -8.47
C GLN A 69 -4.09 18.91 -7.29
N ARG A 70 -4.41 17.79 -6.63
CA ARG A 70 -3.60 17.23 -5.54
C ARG A 70 -2.22 16.84 -6.04
N GLU A 71 -2.16 16.13 -7.15
CA GLU A 71 -0.88 15.74 -7.78
C GLU A 71 -0.06 16.94 -8.20
N ILE A 72 -0.67 17.96 -8.82
CA ILE A 72 0.03 19.22 -9.16
C ILE A 72 0.65 19.90 -7.92
N CYS A 73 0.01 19.78 -6.76
CA CYS A 73 0.56 20.32 -5.51
C CYS A 73 1.64 19.43 -4.90
N GLU A 74 1.56 18.11 -5.07
CA GLU A 74 2.59 17.16 -4.65
C GLU A 74 3.85 17.27 -5.52
N ASP A 75 3.70 17.52 -6.82
CA ASP A 75 4.82 17.77 -7.74
C ASP A 75 5.54 19.12 -7.49
N HIS A 76 5.00 19.97 -6.61
CA HIS A 76 5.55 21.30 -6.31
C HIS A 76 5.91 21.40 -4.83
N ASP A 77 7.20 21.24 -4.51
CA ASP A 77 7.73 21.15 -3.13
C ASP A 77 7.15 22.20 -2.16
N LEU A 78 7.08 23.47 -2.55
CA LEU A 78 6.55 24.52 -1.67
C LEU A 78 5.03 24.40 -1.43
N CYS A 79 4.31 23.82 -2.39
CA CYS A 79 2.88 23.53 -2.25
C CYS A 79 2.69 22.34 -1.33
N GLU A 80 3.46 21.27 -1.51
CA GLU A 80 3.42 20.08 -0.66
C GLU A 80 3.77 20.41 0.80
N LEU A 81 4.89 21.11 1.04
CA LEU A 81 5.32 21.53 2.38
C LEU A 81 4.27 22.38 3.08
N TYR A 82 3.59 23.25 2.34
CA TYR A 82 2.50 24.07 2.88
C TYR A 82 1.22 23.24 3.11
N ALA A 83 0.93 22.29 2.21
CA ALA A 83 -0.20 21.37 2.32
C ALA A 83 -0.10 20.48 3.56
N MET A 84 1.12 20.05 3.93
CA MET A 84 1.37 19.28 5.16
C MET A 84 0.92 20.03 6.43
N ARG A 85 1.00 21.37 6.44
CA ARG A 85 0.64 22.19 7.62
C ARG A 85 -0.77 22.76 7.57
N HIS A 86 -1.22 23.20 6.39
CA HIS A 86 -2.45 23.97 6.23
C HIS A 86 -3.54 23.26 5.41
N GLY A 87 -3.24 22.08 4.89
CA GLY A 87 -4.10 21.31 4.03
C GLY A 87 -4.00 21.69 2.56
N PHE A 88 -4.23 20.69 1.72
CA PHE A 88 -4.12 20.78 0.26
C PHE A 88 -4.96 21.91 -0.36
N GLN A 89 -6.21 22.09 0.06
CA GLN A 89 -7.08 23.11 -0.55
C GLN A 89 -6.53 24.54 -0.40
N LYS A 90 -5.95 24.86 0.77
CA LYS A 90 -5.33 26.17 1.03
C LYS A 90 -4.00 26.29 0.28
N ALA A 91 -3.21 25.22 0.24
CA ALA A 91 -1.95 25.17 -0.50
C ALA A 91 -2.15 25.41 -2.00
N TYR A 92 -3.03 24.61 -2.62
CA TYR A 92 -3.31 24.71 -4.05
C TYR A 92 -3.83 26.09 -4.43
N LYS A 93 -4.74 26.68 -3.63
CA LYS A 93 -5.22 28.04 -3.86
C LYS A 93 -4.11 29.09 -3.74
N ARG A 94 -3.17 28.92 -2.80
CA ARG A 94 -2.05 29.85 -2.57
C ARG A 94 -1.08 29.89 -3.75
N TYR A 95 -0.70 28.73 -4.29
CA TYR A 95 0.30 28.62 -5.36
C TYR A 95 -0.30 28.64 -6.78
N PHE A 96 -1.47 28.03 -6.97
CA PHE A 96 -2.09 27.85 -8.30
C PHE A 96 -3.43 28.60 -8.46
N GLY A 97 -3.97 29.19 -7.39
CA GLY A 97 -5.24 29.91 -7.44
C GLY A 97 -5.20 31.23 -8.22
N GLN A 98 -4.01 31.81 -8.42
CA GLN A 98 -3.85 33.09 -9.15
C GLN A 98 -3.97 32.95 -10.68
N VAL A 99 -3.84 31.73 -11.23
CA VAL A 99 -3.90 31.50 -12.69
C VAL A 99 -5.31 31.72 -13.26
N ARG A 100 -6.36 31.73 -12.43
CA ARG A 100 -7.74 32.02 -12.86
C ARG A 100 -8.13 33.51 -12.87
N GLY A 101 -7.25 34.40 -12.44
CA GLY A 101 -7.55 35.84 -12.33
C GLY A 101 -6.82 36.75 -13.32
N ARG A 102 -5.95 36.20 -14.17
CA ARG A 102 -5.01 36.98 -14.99
C ARG A 102 -5.27 36.81 -16.50
N GLY A 103 -6.55 36.84 -16.85
CA GLY A 103 -7.08 36.80 -18.22
C GLY A 103 -8.24 37.78 -18.39
N LYS A 104 -8.05 39.02 -17.95
CA LYS A 104 -8.85 40.19 -18.31
C LYS A 104 -7.89 41.34 -18.60
#